data_AF-A0A6H1KPB0-F1
#
_entry.id   AF-A0A6H1KPB0-F1
#
_cell.length_a   1.000
_cell.length_b   1.000
_cell.length_c   1.000
_cell.angle_alpha   90.00
_cell.angle_beta   90.00
_cell.angle_gamma   90.00
#
_symmetry.space_group_name_H-M   'P 1'
#
loop_
_entity.id
_entity.type
_entity.pdbx_description
1 polymer ?
#
loop_
_entity_poly.entity_id
_entity_poly.type
_entity_poly.pdbx_seq_one_letter_code
_entity_poly.pdbx_strand_id
1 'polypeptide(L)'
;MPSRPVPGISPRSSTARCPPNSSTPPARQASPLPQPTELDPDCSCPDWGYPCKHAAALCYAIAATIDTDPFVLFALRGRSREEVLAQLRARRTPSPATDTPPAPAGIPAASAYAAWAEHTPGLPDLPAPSPHAAALPVPPPSDSGLSLTDLERLMADAAARTTQLLSGDTTCLHLTQHQDAVRIAASNPGPEWFHNLIQNTGTKPTAFARLVRAWRHGGPTGLTVAEQPHIPDPAVMAAARTALTMTLAEMATDPVPLRAWRNRLTLPGQGIQLRLGPDARWYPYLQDDDGAWWPAAPADTDPVAALTSVWQQRSPT
;
A
#
# COMPACT_ATOMS: atom_id res chain seq x y z
N MET A 1 -47.03 8.05 51.32
CA MET A 1 -46.22 6.99 51.96
C MET A 1 -47.16 5.84 52.28
N PRO A 2 -46.99 4.70 51.59
CA PRO A 2 -46.44 3.56 52.30
C PRO A 2 -45.47 2.72 51.47
N SER A 3 -44.57 2.10 52.21
CA SER A 3 -43.48 1.20 51.86
C SER A 3 -43.92 0.05 50.94
N ARG A 4 -43.23 -0.13 49.81
CA ARG A 4 -43.27 -1.40 49.06
C ARG A 4 -42.27 -2.38 49.69
N PRO A 5 -42.64 -3.65 49.84
CA PRO A 5 -41.81 -4.66 50.49
C PRO A 5 -40.67 -5.11 49.58
N VAL A 6 -39.49 -5.30 50.17
CA VAL A 6 -38.34 -5.96 49.53
C VAL A 6 -38.68 -7.45 49.40
N PRO A 7 -38.66 -8.05 48.19
CA PRO A 7 -38.81 -9.49 48.04
C PRO A 7 -37.56 -10.19 48.61
N GLY A 8 -37.82 -11.20 49.43
CA GLY A 8 -36.82 -11.92 50.20
C GLY A 8 -35.70 -12.54 49.36
N ILE A 9 -34.50 -12.47 49.94
CA ILE A 9 -33.33 -13.23 49.55
C ILE A 9 -33.65 -14.71 49.80
N SER A 10 -33.94 -15.46 48.73
CA SER A 10 -33.79 -16.91 48.77
C SER A 10 -32.29 -17.21 48.85
N PRO A 11 -31.78 -17.86 49.91
CA PRO A 11 -30.43 -18.37 49.87
C PRO A 11 -30.42 -19.50 48.84
N ARG A 12 -29.73 -19.30 47.71
CA ARG A 12 -29.34 -20.42 46.85
C ARG A 12 -28.30 -21.22 47.63
N SER A 13 -28.79 -22.14 48.47
CA SER A 13 -28.01 -23.28 48.94
C SER A 13 -27.69 -24.15 47.73
N SER A 14 -26.58 -23.85 47.07
CA SER A 14 -25.91 -24.75 46.13
C SER A 14 -24.66 -25.28 46.82
N THR A 15 -24.83 -26.35 47.59
CA THR A 15 -23.70 -27.22 47.92
C THR A 15 -23.30 -27.93 46.62
N ALA A 16 -22.40 -27.35 45.84
CA ALA A 16 -21.77 -28.03 44.71
C ALA A 16 -20.75 -29.03 45.26
N ARG A 17 -21.23 -30.22 45.59
CA ARG A 17 -20.42 -31.42 45.75
C ARG A 17 -20.01 -31.84 44.33
N CYS A 18 -18.71 -31.98 44.06
CA CYS A 18 -18.25 -32.62 42.82
C CYS A 18 -18.87 -34.03 42.73
N PRO A 19 -19.58 -34.38 41.65
CA PRO A 19 -19.99 -35.76 41.43
C PRO A 19 -18.73 -36.59 41.12
N PRO A 20 -18.47 -37.70 41.83
CA PRO A 20 -17.46 -38.65 41.40
C PRO A 20 -18.03 -39.42 40.20
N ASN A 21 -17.26 -39.47 39.12
CA ASN A 21 -17.53 -40.16 37.86
C ASN A 21 -18.35 -39.36 36.83
N SER A 22 -17.65 -38.47 36.11
CA SER A 22 -17.96 -38.20 34.71
C SER A 22 -16.82 -38.73 33.84
N SER A 23 -17.18 -39.67 32.99
CA SER A 23 -16.38 -40.34 31.96
C SER A 23 -15.46 -39.39 31.19
N THR A 24 -14.20 -39.79 31.06
CA THR A 24 -13.16 -39.14 30.24
C THR A 24 -13.62 -39.01 28.79
N PRO A 25 -13.80 -37.80 28.23
CA PRO A 25 -14.03 -37.66 26.79
C PRO A 25 -12.75 -37.99 26.02
N PRO A 26 -12.85 -38.54 24.79
CA PRO A 26 -11.69 -38.86 23.97
C PRO A 26 -10.88 -37.61 23.68
N ALA A 27 -9.55 -37.78 23.67
CA ALA A 27 -8.55 -36.73 23.47
C ALA A 27 -8.65 -36.06 22.09
N ARG A 28 -9.64 -35.17 21.91
CA ARG A 28 -9.53 -34.06 20.96
C ARG A 28 -8.41 -33.16 21.47
N GLN A 29 -7.62 -32.60 20.55
CA GLN A 29 -6.49 -31.71 20.84
C GLN A 29 -6.95 -30.58 21.76
N ALA A 30 -6.81 -30.78 23.07
CA ALA A 30 -7.21 -29.80 24.07
C ALA A 30 -6.18 -28.67 24.01
N SER A 31 -6.63 -27.49 23.59
CA SER A 31 -5.81 -26.30 23.67
C SER A 31 -5.27 -26.17 25.10
N PRO A 32 -3.96 -25.92 25.31
CA PRO A 32 -3.41 -25.74 26.65
C PRO A 32 -4.02 -24.52 27.36
N LEU A 33 -4.64 -23.60 26.62
CA LEU A 33 -5.33 -22.43 27.15
C LEU A 33 -6.75 -22.79 27.62
N PRO A 34 -7.21 -22.25 28.76
CA PRO A 34 -8.59 -22.40 29.20
C PRO A 34 -9.54 -21.74 28.21
N GLN A 35 -10.67 -22.39 27.94
CA GLN A 35 -11.74 -21.77 27.16
C GLN A 35 -12.50 -20.72 27.99
N PRO A 36 -13.17 -19.74 27.37
CA PRO A 36 -13.95 -18.73 28.12
C PRO A 36 -14.98 -19.32 29.09
N THR A 37 -15.50 -20.51 28.80
CA THR A 37 -16.47 -21.24 29.63
C THR A 37 -15.82 -22.08 30.75
N GLU A 38 -14.49 -22.22 30.76
CA GLU A 38 -13.73 -22.95 31.80
C GLU A 38 -13.32 -22.04 32.97
N LEU A 39 -13.54 -20.73 32.86
CA LEU A 39 -13.26 -19.74 33.90
C LEU A 39 -14.57 -19.14 34.39
N ASP A 40 -15.01 -19.52 35.58
CA ASP A 40 -16.19 -18.97 36.24
C ASP A 40 -15.77 -18.10 37.43
N PRO A 41 -15.61 -16.77 37.23
CA PRO A 41 -15.16 -15.87 38.27
C PRO A 41 -16.27 -15.59 39.29
N ASP A 42 -16.16 -16.19 40.48
CA ASP A 42 -17.02 -15.87 41.62
C ASP A 42 -16.34 -14.89 42.58
N CYS A 43 -17.05 -13.83 42.97
CA CYS A 43 -16.56 -12.83 43.91
C CYS A 43 -17.70 -12.37 44.83
N SER A 44 -17.47 -12.37 46.15
CA SER A 44 -18.43 -11.94 47.16
C SER A 44 -18.60 -10.41 47.27
N CYS A 45 -18.05 -9.64 46.32
CA CYS A 45 -18.15 -8.19 46.35
C CYS A 45 -19.53 -7.69 45.88
N PRO A 46 -19.99 -6.52 46.35
CA PRO A 46 -21.31 -5.99 46.00
C PRO A 46 -21.41 -5.41 44.58
N ASP A 47 -20.43 -5.67 43.71
CA ASP A 47 -20.36 -5.17 42.33
C ASP A 47 -21.21 -6.06 41.40
N TRP A 48 -21.93 -5.42 40.47
CA TRP A 48 -22.88 -6.10 39.57
C TRP A 48 -22.28 -6.36 38.18
N GLY A 49 -21.02 -5.97 37.95
CA GLY A 49 -20.29 -6.33 36.73
C GLY A 49 -19.93 -7.82 36.68
N TYR A 50 -19.96 -8.44 35.49
CA TYR A 50 -19.55 -9.82 35.27
C TYR A 50 -18.50 -9.91 34.13
N PRO A 51 -17.22 -10.19 34.43
CA PRO A 51 -16.62 -10.25 35.78
C PRO A 51 -16.57 -8.86 36.44
N CYS A 52 -16.69 -8.81 37.77
CA CYS A 52 -16.48 -7.57 38.53
C CYS A 52 -15.00 -7.13 38.46
N LYS A 53 -14.70 -5.89 38.85
CA LYS A 53 -13.31 -5.37 38.81
C LYS A 53 -12.31 -6.20 39.63
N HIS A 54 -12.75 -6.84 40.71
CA HIS A 54 -11.89 -7.69 41.55
C HIS A 54 -11.58 -9.03 40.86
N ALA A 55 -12.60 -9.66 40.30
CA ALA A 55 -12.44 -10.86 39.49
C ALA A 55 -11.55 -10.59 38.27
N ALA A 56 -11.77 -9.46 37.58
CA ALA A 56 -10.92 -9.03 36.47
C ALA A 56 -9.47 -8.83 36.92
N ALA A 57 -9.22 -8.14 38.04
CA ALA A 57 -7.88 -7.95 38.60
C ALA A 57 -7.19 -9.28 38.94
N LEU A 58 -7.95 -10.25 39.48
CA LEU A 58 -7.44 -11.60 39.74
C LEU A 58 -7.09 -12.34 38.44
N CYS A 59 -7.93 -12.25 37.41
CA CYS A 59 -7.63 -12.83 36.09
C CYS A 59 -6.33 -12.24 35.50
N TYR A 60 -6.12 -10.93 35.63
CA TYR A 60 -4.88 -10.28 35.20
C TYR A 60 -3.65 -10.76 35.99
N ALA A 61 -3.77 -10.94 37.30
CA ALA A 61 -2.69 -11.48 38.12
C ALA A 61 -2.34 -12.93 37.75
N ILE A 62 -3.36 -13.75 37.45
CA ILE A 62 -3.17 -15.13 36.98
C ILE A 62 -2.49 -15.13 35.60
N ALA A 63 -2.90 -14.25 34.67
CA ALA A 63 -2.27 -14.12 33.36
C ALA A 63 -0.77 -13.75 33.48
N ALA A 64 -0.43 -12.76 34.31
CA ALA A 64 0.96 -12.37 34.56
C ALA A 64 1.80 -13.52 35.17
N THR A 65 1.16 -14.35 36.00
CA THR A 65 1.82 -15.53 36.59
C THR A 65 2.08 -16.60 35.53
N ILE A 66 1.14 -16.82 34.60
CA ILE A 66 1.31 -17.73 33.46
C ILE A 66 2.42 -17.26 32.51
N ASP A 67 2.50 -15.95 32.26
CA ASP A 67 3.57 -15.38 31.43
C ASP A 67 4.96 -15.62 32.04
N THR A 68 5.04 -15.66 33.37
CA THR A 68 6.28 -15.93 34.11
C THR A 68 6.60 -17.42 34.18
N ASP A 69 5.60 -18.27 34.45
CA ASP A 69 5.73 -19.73 34.48
C ASP A 69 4.58 -20.42 33.70
N PRO A 70 4.84 -20.89 32.47
CA PRO A 70 3.81 -21.53 31.66
C PRO A 70 3.35 -22.88 32.22
N PHE A 71 4.08 -23.49 33.17
CA PHE A 71 3.62 -24.74 33.81
C PHE A 71 2.39 -24.56 34.70
N VAL A 72 2.08 -23.33 35.09
CA VAL A 72 0.86 -22.98 35.83
C VAL A 72 -0.39 -23.36 35.03
N LEU A 73 -0.39 -23.25 33.70
CA LEU A 73 -1.50 -23.71 32.86
C LEU A 73 -1.78 -25.21 33.01
N PHE A 74 -0.72 -26.01 33.13
CA PHE A 74 -0.86 -27.46 33.33
C PHE A 74 -1.27 -27.77 34.76
N ALA A 75 -0.80 -26.99 35.74
CA ALA A 75 -1.24 -27.11 37.14
C ALA A 75 -2.74 -26.81 37.30
N LEU A 76 -3.27 -25.79 36.63
CA LEU A 76 -4.71 -25.50 36.58
C LEU A 76 -5.52 -26.65 35.95
N ARG A 77 -4.88 -27.45 35.09
CA ARG A 77 -5.43 -28.67 34.47
C ARG A 77 -5.14 -29.94 35.28
N GLY A 78 -4.62 -29.81 36.51
CA GLY A 78 -4.31 -30.93 37.40
C GLY A 78 -3.11 -31.78 36.98
N ARG A 79 -2.17 -31.22 36.21
CA ARG A 79 -0.96 -31.91 35.74
C ARG A 79 0.29 -31.24 36.31
N SER A 80 1.17 -32.04 36.89
CA SER A 80 2.47 -31.57 37.37
C SER A 80 3.45 -31.32 36.23
N ARG A 81 4.46 -30.48 36.50
CA ARG A 81 5.56 -30.19 35.57
C ARG A 81 6.31 -31.47 35.18
N GLU A 82 6.53 -32.35 36.14
CA GLU A 82 7.25 -33.61 35.99
C GLU A 82 6.50 -34.56 35.04
N GLU A 83 5.18 -34.68 35.20
CA GLU A 83 4.34 -35.49 34.32
C GLU A 83 4.34 -34.97 32.89
N VAL A 84 4.24 -33.65 32.70
CA VAL A 84 4.27 -33.02 31.38
C VAL A 84 5.63 -33.27 30.71
N LEU A 85 6.73 -33.06 31.43
CA LEU A 85 8.08 -33.28 30.90
C LEU A 85 8.36 -34.76 30.62
N ALA A 86 7.87 -35.69 31.46
CA ALA A 86 7.99 -37.12 31.23
C ALA A 86 7.24 -37.55 29.96
N GLN A 87 6.01 -37.07 29.75
CA GLN A 87 5.23 -37.35 28.55
C GLN A 87 5.89 -36.77 27.29
N LEU A 88 6.45 -35.57 27.36
CA LEU A 88 7.19 -34.97 26.24
C LEU A 88 8.44 -35.77 25.89
N ARG A 89 9.19 -36.26 26.90
CA ARG A 89 10.36 -37.12 26.69
C ARG A 89 9.97 -38.45 26.06
N ALA A 90 8.92 -39.10 26.55
CA ALA A 90 8.41 -40.34 26.00
C ALA A 90 7.95 -40.21 24.54
N ARG A 91 7.40 -39.05 24.15
CA ARG A 91 7.02 -38.75 22.75
C ARG A 91 8.21 -38.38 21.85
N ARG A 92 9.31 -37.91 22.42
CA ARG A 92 10.57 -37.65 21.70
C ARG A 92 11.40 -38.91 21.49
N THR A 93 11.18 -39.95 22.29
CA THR A 93 11.78 -41.26 22.01
C THR A 93 11.13 -41.81 20.74
N PRO A 94 11.89 -42.07 19.67
CA PRO A 94 11.30 -42.59 18.44
C PRO A 94 10.66 -43.94 18.73
N SER A 95 9.37 -44.07 18.42
CA SER A 95 8.74 -45.39 18.28
C SER A 95 9.52 -46.19 17.23
N PRO A 96 9.77 -47.49 17.42
CA PRO A 96 10.30 -48.29 16.32
C PRO A 96 9.32 -48.20 15.15
N ALA A 97 9.90 -47.88 13.99
CA ALA A 97 9.33 -47.70 12.66
C ALA A 97 7.84 -48.05 12.49
N THR A 98 7.03 -47.02 12.24
CA THR A 98 5.85 -47.16 11.37
C THR A 98 6.27 -46.60 10.02
N ASP A 99 6.08 -47.38 8.94
CA ASP A 99 6.42 -47.06 7.54
C ASP A 99 5.82 -45.73 7.08
N THR A 100 6.47 -44.64 7.45
CA THR A 100 6.29 -43.32 6.87
C THR A 100 7.46 -43.13 5.93
N PRO A 101 7.25 -42.80 4.64
CA PRO A 101 8.36 -42.47 3.75
C PRO A 101 9.22 -41.39 4.43
N PRO A 102 10.57 -41.52 4.38
CA PRO A 102 11.44 -40.60 5.10
C PRO A 102 11.10 -39.17 4.69
N ALA A 103 10.85 -38.30 5.67
CA ALA A 103 10.78 -36.87 5.42
C ALA A 103 12.05 -36.49 4.64
N PRO A 104 11.93 -35.70 3.56
CA PRO A 104 13.09 -35.36 2.75
C PRO A 104 14.15 -34.79 3.67
N ALA A 105 15.37 -35.33 3.59
CA ALA A 105 16.49 -34.84 4.37
C ALA A 105 16.67 -33.35 4.06
N GLY A 106 16.34 -32.49 5.04
CA GLY A 106 16.51 -31.06 4.90
C GLY A 106 17.99 -30.76 4.67
N ILE A 107 18.29 -29.87 3.74
CA ILE A 107 19.65 -29.34 3.55
C ILE A 107 19.92 -28.24 4.59
N PRO A 108 21.15 -28.14 5.13
CA PRO A 108 21.53 -27.02 5.98
C PRO A 108 21.28 -25.69 5.27
N ALA A 109 20.67 -24.73 5.97
CA ALA A 109 20.32 -23.43 5.39
C ALA A 109 21.54 -22.72 4.76
N ALA A 110 22.71 -22.83 5.40
CA ALA A 110 23.96 -22.27 4.86
C ALA A 110 24.34 -22.88 3.49
N SER A 111 24.18 -24.18 3.31
CA SER A 111 24.44 -24.87 2.04
C SER A 111 23.42 -24.49 0.97
N ALA A 112 22.16 -24.31 1.35
CA ALA A 112 21.12 -23.82 0.44
C ALA A 112 21.40 -22.40 -0.06
N TYR A 113 21.85 -21.50 0.84
CA TYR A 113 22.24 -20.14 0.49
C TYR A 113 23.49 -20.07 -0.39
N ALA A 114 24.51 -20.89 -0.12
CA ALA A 114 25.71 -20.96 -0.93
C ALA A 114 25.40 -21.42 -2.38
N ALA A 115 24.56 -22.45 -2.52
CA ALA A 115 24.10 -22.91 -3.83
C ALA A 115 23.30 -21.84 -4.60
N TRP A 116 22.49 -21.04 -3.90
CA TRP A 116 21.73 -19.93 -4.49
C TRP A 116 22.63 -18.77 -4.96
N ALA A 117 23.74 -18.52 -4.25
CA ALA A 117 24.74 -17.53 -4.65
C ALA A 117 25.56 -17.99 -5.87
N GLU A 118 25.83 -19.28 -5.99
CA GLU A 118 26.54 -19.86 -7.15
C GLU A 118 25.64 -19.99 -8.38
N HIS A 119 24.34 -20.29 -8.19
CA HIS A 119 23.35 -20.43 -9.24
C HIS A 119 22.09 -19.66 -8.87
N THR A 120 22.10 -18.34 -9.07
CA THR A 120 20.91 -17.51 -8.87
C THR A 120 19.82 -17.96 -9.84
N PRO A 121 18.72 -18.58 -9.39
CA PRO A 121 17.62 -18.94 -10.26
C PRO A 121 17.06 -17.65 -10.84
N GLY A 122 16.71 -17.66 -12.13
CA GLY A 122 15.91 -16.58 -12.71
C GLY A 122 14.64 -16.39 -11.90
N LEU A 123 14.25 -15.13 -11.67
CA LEU A 123 12.94 -14.85 -11.10
C LEU A 123 11.88 -15.51 -11.97
N PRO A 124 10.85 -16.14 -11.39
CA PRO A 124 9.74 -16.66 -12.18
C PRO A 124 9.11 -15.52 -12.97
N ASP A 125 8.67 -15.82 -14.20
CA ASP A 125 7.95 -14.85 -15.02
C ASP A 125 6.73 -14.34 -14.25
N LEU A 126 6.50 -13.03 -14.34
CA LEU A 126 5.36 -12.42 -13.69
C LEU A 126 4.05 -13.04 -14.21
N PRO A 127 3.10 -13.37 -13.31
CA PRO A 127 1.82 -13.89 -13.75
C PRO A 127 1.12 -12.86 -14.64
N ALA A 128 0.47 -13.33 -15.71
CA ALA A 128 -0.30 -12.45 -16.57
C ALA A 128 -1.39 -11.75 -15.74
N PRO A 129 -1.58 -10.43 -15.89
CA PRO A 129 -2.61 -9.70 -15.17
C PRO A 129 -3.97 -10.31 -15.52
N SER A 130 -4.63 -10.91 -14.53
CA SER A 130 -5.99 -11.38 -14.69
C SER A 130 -6.93 -10.19 -14.47
N PRO A 131 -7.85 -9.88 -15.40
CA PRO A 131 -8.85 -8.84 -15.14
C PRO A 131 -9.62 -9.22 -13.88
N HIS A 132 -9.90 -8.22 -13.03
CA HIS A 132 -10.72 -8.43 -11.84
C HIS A 132 -12.15 -8.77 -12.29
N ALA A 133 -12.43 -10.05 -12.51
CA ALA A 133 -13.72 -10.53 -13.03
C ALA A 133 -14.76 -10.75 -11.93
N ALA A 134 -14.35 -10.71 -10.66
CA ALA A 134 -15.26 -10.81 -9.54
C ALA A 134 -15.94 -9.46 -9.30
N ALA A 135 -17.24 -9.39 -9.57
CA ALA A 135 -18.10 -8.31 -9.08
C ALA A 135 -17.99 -8.27 -7.55
N LEU A 136 -17.92 -7.06 -7.00
CA LEU A 136 -17.90 -6.89 -5.55
C LEU A 136 -19.19 -7.46 -4.96
N PRO A 137 -19.10 -8.33 -3.94
CA PRO A 137 -20.26 -9.06 -3.43
C PRO A 137 -21.26 -8.17 -2.68
N VAL A 138 -20.84 -6.95 -2.28
CA VAL A 138 -21.65 -6.00 -1.52
C VAL A 138 -21.38 -4.58 -2.03
N PRO A 139 -22.42 -3.76 -2.25
CA PRO A 139 -22.24 -2.35 -2.60
C PRO A 139 -21.58 -1.57 -1.43
N PRO A 140 -20.86 -0.48 -1.71
CA PRO A 140 -20.29 0.35 -0.66
C PRO A 140 -21.39 0.97 0.24
N PRO A 141 -21.08 1.28 1.52
CA PRO A 141 -22.00 1.99 2.41
C PRO A 141 -22.48 3.31 1.78
N SER A 142 -23.78 3.59 1.84
CA SER A 142 -24.40 4.76 1.18
C SER A 142 -23.91 6.11 1.71
N ASP A 143 -23.38 6.14 2.93
CA ASP A 143 -22.80 7.31 3.61
C ASP A 143 -21.34 7.58 3.22
N SER A 144 -20.68 6.65 2.52
CA SER A 144 -19.27 6.80 2.10
C SER A 144 -19.06 7.82 0.99
N GLY A 145 -20.12 8.17 0.25
CA GLY A 145 -20.02 9.01 -0.96
C GLY A 145 -19.31 8.32 -2.14
N LEU A 146 -19.00 7.03 -2.04
CA LEU A 146 -18.41 6.22 -3.10
C LEU A 146 -19.46 5.36 -3.78
N SER A 147 -19.50 5.41 -5.11
CA SER A 147 -20.27 4.47 -5.92
C SER A 147 -19.53 3.15 -6.12
N LEU A 148 -20.25 2.12 -6.60
CA LEU A 148 -19.63 0.86 -7.00
C LEU A 148 -18.57 1.08 -8.10
N THR A 149 -18.86 1.95 -9.06
CA THR A 149 -17.94 2.31 -10.15
C THR A 149 -16.67 2.99 -9.64
N ASP A 150 -16.77 3.80 -8.58
CA ASP A 150 -15.60 4.41 -7.94
C ASP A 150 -14.68 3.35 -7.33
N LEU A 151 -15.27 2.35 -6.67
CA LEU A 151 -14.53 1.27 -6.05
C LEU A 151 -13.88 0.35 -7.08
N GLU A 152 -14.59 -0.03 -8.14
CA GLU A 152 -14.04 -0.78 -9.27
C GLU A 152 -12.84 -0.06 -9.90
N ARG A 153 -12.92 1.27 -10.00
CA ARG A 153 -11.84 2.08 -10.54
C ARG A 153 -10.62 2.15 -9.62
N LEU A 154 -10.84 2.31 -8.32
CA LEU A 154 -9.76 2.25 -7.33
C LEU A 154 -9.09 0.88 -7.29
N MET A 155 -9.85 -0.20 -7.49
CA MET A 155 -9.31 -1.56 -7.59
C MET A 155 -8.47 -1.74 -8.86
N ALA A 156 -8.95 -1.26 -10.00
CA ALA A 156 -8.18 -1.27 -11.25
C ALA A 156 -6.87 -0.47 -11.12
N ASP A 157 -6.91 0.68 -10.45
CA ASP A 157 -5.74 1.49 -10.15
C ASP A 157 -4.74 0.76 -9.25
N ALA A 158 -5.22 0.14 -8.17
CA ALA A 158 -4.39 -0.64 -7.26
C ALA A 158 -3.72 -1.82 -7.98
N ALA A 159 -4.46 -2.55 -8.82
CA ALA A 159 -3.91 -3.66 -9.61
C ALA A 159 -2.82 -3.18 -10.57
N ALA A 160 -3.04 -2.07 -11.29
CA ALA A 160 -2.04 -1.48 -12.19
C ALA A 160 -0.75 -1.09 -11.44
N ARG A 161 -0.87 -0.51 -10.23
CA ARG A 161 0.26 -0.19 -9.37
C ARG A 161 1.01 -1.43 -8.90
N THR A 162 0.30 -2.49 -8.53
CA THR A 162 0.95 -3.77 -8.17
C THR A 162 1.77 -4.32 -9.33
N THR A 163 1.27 -4.26 -10.57
CA THR A 163 2.04 -4.68 -11.74
C THR A 163 3.31 -3.85 -11.92
N GLN A 164 3.25 -2.53 -11.73
CA GLN A 164 4.43 -1.65 -11.78
C GLN A 164 5.46 -2.03 -10.70
N LEU A 165 5.00 -2.25 -9.47
CA LEU A 165 5.86 -2.67 -8.36
C LEU A 165 6.54 -4.01 -8.64
N LEU A 166 5.81 -4.98 -9.20
CA LEU A 166 6.35 -6.28 -9.58
C LEU A 166 7.41 -6.17 -10.69
N SER A 167 7.32 -5.16 -11.55
CA SER A 167 8.35 -4.85 -12.56
C SER A 167 9.55 -4.07 -12.01
N GLY A 168 9.56 -3.75 -10.71
CA GLY A 168 10.62 -2.98 -10.05
C GLY A 168 10.43 -1.46 -10.08
N ASP A 169 9.35 -0.97 -10.67
CA ASP A 169 9.01 0.46 -10.65
C ASP A 169 8.34 0.83 -9.31
N THR A 170 9.09 1.54 -8.48
CA THR A 170 8.66 1.99 -7.15
C THR A 170 8.20 3.44 -7.11
N THR A 171 8.13 4.12 -8.26
CA THR A 171 7.78 5.56 -8.33
C THR A 171 6.42 5.86 -7.71
N CYS A 172 5.45 4.94 -7.83
CA CYS A 172 4.10 5.11 -7.29
C CYS A 172 3.99 4.98 -5.76
N LEU A 173 5.05 4.60 -5.03
CA LEU A 173 5.04 4.49 -3.57
C LEU A 173 5.28 5.82 -2.86
N HIS A 174 5.89 6.78 -3.55
CA HIS A 174 6.39 8.01 -2.94
C HIS A 174 5.64 9.25 -3.42
N LEU A 175 4.44 9.08 -4.00
CA LEU A 175 3.63 10.18 -4.47
C LEU A 175 2.99 10.92 -3.30
N THR A 176 3.09 12.25 -3.32
CA THR A 176 2.28 13.10 -2.44
C THR A 176 0.81 13.02 -2.85
N GLN A 177 -0.11 13.41 -1.97
CA GLN A 177 -1.54 13.47 -2.28
C GLN A 177 -1.84 14.30 -3.53
N HIS A 178 -1.12 15.40 -3.73
CA HIS A 178 -1.25 16.25 -4.92
C HIS A 178 -0.81 15.51 -6.20
N GLN A 179 0.34 14.84 -6.15
CA GLN A 179 0.85 14.06 -7.29
C GLN A 179 -0.07 12.87 -7.62
N ASP A 180 -0.59 12.20 -6.60
CA ASP A 180 -1.52 11.08 -6.75
C ASP A 180 -2.86 11.53 -7.35
N ALA A 181 -3.38 12.69 -6.95
CA ALA A 181 -4.58 13.27 -7.55
C ALA A 181 -4.41 13.57 -9.04
N VAL A 182 -3.27 14.14 -9.43
CA VAL A 182 -2.92 14.39 -10.84
C VAL A 182 -2.80 13.08 -11.62
N ARG A 183 -2.16 12.06 -11.03
CA ARG A 183 -2.03 10.72 -11.61
C ARG A 183 -3.40 10.07 -11.86
N ILE A 184 -4.28 10.07 -10.87
CA ILE A 184 -5.63 9.52 -11.00
C ILE A 184 -6.39 10.25 -12.11
N ALA A 185 -6.33 11.58 -12.14
CA ALA A 185 -6.95 12.38 -13.20
C ALA A 185 -6.36 12.09 -14.59
N ALA A 186 -5.06 11.79 -14.69
CA ALA A 186 -4.41 11.42 -15.95
C ALA A 186 -4.99 10.13 -16.56
N SER A 187 -5.44 9.18 -15.73
CA SER A 187 -6.16 7.97 -16.12
C SER A 187 -7.58 8.22 -16.64
N ASN A 188 -8.00 9.49 -16.77
CA ASN A 188 -9.29 9.93 -17.29
C ASN A 188 -10.51 9.33 -16.55
N PRO A 189 -10.69 9.64 -15.25
CA PRO A 189 -11.73 9.05 -14.42
C PRO A 189 -13.15 9.51 -14.69
N GLY A 190 -13.30 10.54 -15.51
CA GLY A 190 -14.57 11.18 -15.78
C GLY A 190 -14.67 12.56 -15.11
N PRO A 191 -15.70 13.33 -15.46
CA PRO A 191 -15.82 14.73 -15.06
C PRO A 191 -16.05 14.91 -13.55
N GLU A 192 -16.80 14.01 -12.91
CA GLU A 192 -17.10 14.10 -11.47
C GLU A 192 -15.84 13.94 -10.62
N TRP A 193 -15.04 12.91 -10.91
CA TRP A 193 -13.73 12.73 -10.27
C TRP A 193 -12.81 13.91 -10.50
N PHE A 194 -12.76 14.42 -11.74
CA PHE A 194 -11.92 15.58 -12.04
C PHE A 194 -12.32 16.79 -11.20
N HIS A 195 -13.62 17.04 -11.04
CA HIS A 195 -14.15 18.10 -10.18
C HIS A 195 -13.79 17.88 -8.71
N ASN A 196 -14.00 16.67 -8.18
CA ASN A 196 -13.72 16.34 -6.78
C ASN A 196 -12.21 16.43 -6.46
N LEU A 197 -11.35 15.96 -7.37
CA LEU A 197 -9.89 16.07 -7.22
C LEU A 197 -9.42 17.53 -7.23
N ILE A 198 -10.01 18.38 -8.06
CA ILE A 198 -9.75 19.82 -8.06
C ILE A 198 -10.15 20.46 -6.72
N GLN A 199 -11.35 20.16 -6.23
CA GLN A 199 -11.84 20.70 -4.95
C GLN A 199 -10.93 20.27 -3.78
N ASN A 200 -10.55 18.99 -3.75
CA ASN A 200 -9.74 18.44 -2.67
C ASN A 200 -8.28 18.91 -2.71
N THR A 201 -7.74 19.22 -3.89
CA THR A 201 -6.37 19.75 -4.03
C THR A 201 -6.30 21.28 -3.89
N GLY A 202 -7.43 21.99 -3.99
CA GLY A 202 -7.47 23.46 -3.99
C GLY A 202 -6.81 24.10 -5.22
N THR A 203 -6.52 23.32 -6.27
CA THR A 203 -5.85 23.83 -7.48
C THR A 203 -6.86 24.46 -8.43
N LYS A 204 -6.51 25.54 -9.14
CA LYS A 204 -7.38 26.09 -10.19
C LYS A 204 -7.63 25.08 -11.31
N PRO A 205 -8.83 24.97 -11.91
CA PRO A 205 -9.13 23.95 -12.92
C PRO A 205 -8.17 23.90 -14.11
N THR A 206 -7.83 25.07 -14.68
CA THR A 206 -6.89 25.16 -15.81
C THR A 206 -5.46 24.79 -15.41
N ALA A 207 -5.02 25.18 -14.21
CA ALA A 207 -3.73 24.78 -13.68
C ALA A 207 -3.68 23.27 -13.47
N PHE A 208 -4.72 22.67 -12.88
CA PHE A 208 -4.80 21.22 -12.67
C PHE A 208 -4.79 20.45 -14.00
N ALA A 209 -5.56 20.90 -14.99
CA ALA A 209 -5.55 20.31 -16.34
C ALA A 209 -4.15 20.33 -16.99
N ARG A 210 -3.36 21.39 -16.77
CA ARG A 210 -1.97 21.47 -17.24
C ARG A 210 -1.08 20.43 -16.56
N LEU A 211 -1.25 20.22 -15.25
CA LEU A 211 -0.51 19.20 -14.50
C LEU A 211 -0.87 17.79 -14.97
N VAL A 212 -2.15 17.53 -15.22
CA VAL A 212 -2.63 16.26 -15.77
C VAL A 212 -2.01 15.98 -17.15
N ARG A 213 -1.92 17.01 -18.01
CA ARG A 213 -1.27 16.87 -19.31
C ARG A 213 0.25 16.66 -19.17
N ALA A 214 0.89 17.32 -18.18
CA ALA A 214 2.31 17.13 -17.90
C ALA A 214 2.61 15.70 -17.43
N TRP A 215 1.74 15.14 -16.59
CA TRP A 215 1.81 13.75 -16.15
C TRP A 215 1.66 12.77 -17.33
N ARG A 216 0.72 13.00 -18.24
CA ARG A 216 0.54 12.12 -19.41
C ARG A 216 1.76 12.06 -20.32
N HIS A 217 2.47 13.18 -20.50
CA HIS A 217 3.65 13.24 -21.36
C HIS A 217 4.97 12.88 -20.66
N GLY A 218 4.99 12.88 -19.33
CA GLY A 218 6.23 12.89 -18.56
C GLY A 218 6.21 12.18 -17.21
N GLY A 219 5.08 11.61 -16.83
CA GLY A 219 4.87 10.99 -15.52
C GLY A 219 5.18 11.95 -14.35
N PRO A 220 5.75 11.43 -13.25
CA PRO A 220 6.07 12.25 -12.07
C PRO A 220 7.12 13.33 -12.39
N THR A 221 8.07 13.05 -13.27
CA THR A 221 9.09 14.04 -13.65
C THR A 221 8.50 15.18 -14.49
N GLY A 222 7.57 14.87 -15.40
CA GLY A 222 6.83 15.87 -16.16
C GLY A 222 6.07 16.84 -15.27
N LEU A 223 5.47 16.34 -14.19
CA LEU A 223 4.81 17.15 -13.17
C LEU A 223 5.81 18.08 -12.46
N THR A 224 6.94 17.55 -11.99
CA THR A 224 8.01 18.34 -11.37
C THR A 224 8.53 19.44 -12.30
N VAL A 225 8.72 19.15 -13.59
CA VAL A 225 9.17 20.12 -14.60
C VAL A 225 8.13 21.21 -14.89
N ALA A 226 6.84 20.87 -14.79
CA ALA A 226 5.75 21.82 -14.96
C ALA A 226 5.74 22.88 -13.83
N GLU A 227 5.97 22.43 -12.60
CA GLU A 227 5.82 23.23 -11.38
C GLU A 227 7.10 23.95 -10.94
N GLN A 228 8.26 23.29 -11.05
CA GLN A 228 9.49 23.72 -10.39
C GLN A 228 10.62 23.96 -11.40
N PRO A 229 10.88 25.22 -11.81
CA PRO A 229 12.06 25.56 -12.58
C PRO A 229 13.33 25.38 -11.73
N HIS A 230 14.27 24.57 -12.20
CA HIS A 230 15.55 24.31 -11.55
C HIS A 230 16.72 24.85 -12.37
N ILE A 231 17.92 24.88 -11.78
CA ILE A 231 19.15 25.29 -12.46
C ILE A 231 19.89 24.01 -12.89
N PRO A 232 19.91 23.68 -14.20
CA PRO A 232 20.62 22.50 -14.70
C PRO A 232 22.11 22.79 -14.91
N ASP A 233 22.87 21.75 -15.29
CA ASP A 233 24.25 21.90 -15.73
C ASP A 233 24.37 22.90 -16.90
N PRO A 234 25.18 23.97 -16.76
CA PRO A 234 25.41 24.94 -17.83
C PRO A 234 25.92 24.33 -19.14
N ALA A 235 26.72 23.26 -19.08
CA ALA A 235 27.27 22.58 -20.25
C ALA A 235 26.16 21.92 -21.08
N VAL A 236 25.21 21.26 -20.43
CA VAL A 236 24.04 20.64 -21.09
C VAL A 236 23.18 21.71 -21.76
N MET A 237 22.94 22.83 -21.09
CA MET A 237 22.19 23.95 -21.67
C MET A 237 22.92 24.60 -22.86
N ALA A 238 24.24 24.75 -22.78
CA ALA A 238 25.04 25.28 -23.87
C ALA A 238 25.01 24.35 -25.10
N ALA A 239 25.20 23.05 -24.90
CA ALA A 239 25.12 22.04 -25.95
C ALA A 239 23.75 22.04 -26.63
N ALA A 240 22.67 22.02 -25.84
CA ALA A 240 21.30 22.05 -26.38
C ALA A 240 21.01 23.34 -27.17
N ARG A 241 21.48 24.50 -26.70
CA ARG A 241 21.33 25.76 -27.44
C ARG A 241 22.06 25.73 -28.77
N THR A 242 23.28 25.20 -28.83
CA THR A 242 24.04 25.06 -30.07
C THR A 242 23.29 24.16 -31.05
N ALA A 243 22.84 22.99 -30.61
CA ALA A 243 22.09 22.05 -31.44
C ALA A 243 20.81 22.68 -32.00
N LEU A 244 19.99 23.31 -31.15
CA LEU A 244 18.77 23.98 -31.57
C LEU A 244 19.03 25.14 -32.51
N THR A 245 20.08 25.93 -32.30
CA THR A 245 20.41 27.06 -33.19
C THR A 245 20.76 26.59 -34.59
N MET A 246 21.52 25.50 -34.71
CA MET A 246 21.85 24.89 -36.00
C MET A 246 20.59 24.39 -36.70
N THR A 247 19.76 23.60 -36.02
CA THR A 247 18.53 23.07 -36.61
C THR A 247 17.54 24.17 -36.99
N LEU A 248 17.38 25.22 -36.18
CA LEU A 248 16.50 26.34 -36.51
C LEU A 248 16.95 27.10 -37.76
N ALA A 249 18.26 27.20 -38.01
CA ALA A 249 18.79 27.81 -39.22
C ALA A 249 18.48 26.98 -40.49
N GLU A 250 18.25 25.68 -40.34
CA GLU A 250 17.79 24.81 -41.44
C GLU A 250 16.27 24.85 -41.61
N MET A 251 15.51 24.98 -40.51
CA MET A 251 14.05 24.90 -40.50
C MET A 251 13.34 26.22 -40.84
N ALA A 252 13.98 27.38 -40.66
CA ALA A 252 13.36 28.68 -40.82
C ALA A 252 14.16 29.59 -41.77
N THR A 253 13.44 30.40 -42.57
CA THR A 253 14.05 31.38 -43.48
C THR A 253 14.58 32.60 -42.73
N ASP A 254 13.90 33.00 -41.66
CA ASP A 254 14.28 34.16 -40.84
C ASP A 254 14.96 33.74 -39.53
N PRO A 255 15.83 34.58 -38.94
CA PRO A 255 16.49 34.29 -37.68
C PRO A 255 15.48 34.09 -36.55
N VAL A 256 15.47 32.90 -35.94
CA VAL A 256 14.57 32.59 -34.82
C VAL A 256 15.27 32.86 -33.48
N PRO A 257 14.83 33.85 -32.69
CA PRO A 257 15.48 34.17 -31.42
C PRO A 257 15.24 33.08 -30.37
N LEU A 258 16.31 32.56 -29.77
CA LEU A 258 16.26 31.57 -28.69
C LEU A 258 16.64 32.21 -27.35
N ARG A 259 15.69 32.26 -26.41
CA ARG A 259 15.90 32.78 -25.05
C ARG A 259 16.09 31.63 -24.05
N ALA A 260 17.08 31.76 -23.18
CA ALA A 260 17.34 30.79 -22.11
C ALA A 260 17.08 31.41 -20.75
N TRP A 261 16.37 30.67 -19.89
CA TRP A 261 16.17 31.01 -18.48
C TRP A 261 16.09 29.73 -17.65
N ARG A 262 17.03 29.54 -16.71
CA ARG A 262 17.12 28.32 -15.89
C ARG A 262 17.11 27.07 -16.78
N ASN A 263 16.19 26.13 -16.54
CA ASN A 263 15.99 24.92 -17.34
C ASN A 263 15.09 25.13 -18.57
N ARG A 264 14.81 26.36 -19.00
CA ARG A 264 13.84 26.66 -20.06
C ARG A 264 14.50 27.34 -21.26
N LEU A 265 14.24 26.79 -22.44
CA LEU A 265 14.61 27.34 -23.74
C LEU A 265 13.33 27.76 -24.46
N THR A 266 13.19 29.04 -24.76
CA THR A 266 11.94 29.64 -25.27
C THR A 266 12.17 30.28 -26.63
N LEU A 267 11.28 29.96 -27.57
CA LEU A 267 11.17 30.49 -28.92
C LEU A 267 9.90 31.38 -28.96
N PRO A 268 10.03 32.68 -28.61
CA PRO A 268 8.88 33.53 -28.34
C PRO A 268 8.01 33.79 -29.59
N GLY A 269 8.59 33.88 -30.78
CA GLY A 269 7.83 34.10 -32.02
C GLY A 269 6.95 32.92 -32.43
N GLN A 270 7.26 31.73 -31.91
CA GLN A 270 6.67 30.46 -32.31
C GLN A 270 5.77 29.92 -31.19
N GLY A 271 5.78 30.56 -30.01
CA GLY A 271 5.08 30.07 -28.84
C GLY A 271 5.55 28.68 -28.42
N ILE A 272 6.84 28.36 -28.58
CA ILE A 272 7.42 27.06 -28.20
C ILE A 272 8.37 27.25 -27.01
N GLN A 273 8.30 26.36 -26.04
CA GLN A 273 9.24 26.30 -24.92
C GLN A 273 9.64 24.86 -24.63
N LEU A 274 10.94 24.59 -24.61
CA LEU A 274 11.50 23.33 -24.15
C LEU A 274 11.95 23.48 -22.70
N ARG A 275 11.64 22.51 -21.86
CA ARG A 275 12.07 22.47 -20.46
C ARG A 275 12.91 21.23 -20.20
N LEU A 276 14.14 21.40 -19.73
CA LEU A 276 14.99 20.30 -19.30
C LEU A 276 14.51 19.78 -17.94
N GLY A 277 14.34 18.48 -17.81
CA GLY A 277 14.04 17.79 -16.56
C GLY A 277 15.28 17.29 -15.82
N PRO A 278 15.15 16.96 -14.52
CA PRO A 278 16.24 16.37 -13.73
C PRO A 278 16.64 14.97 -14.21
N ASP A 279 15.80 14.34 -15.04
CA ASP A 279 16.02 13.07 -15.73
C ASP A 279 16.77 13.23 -17.07
N ALA A 280 17.33 14.40 -17.35
CA ALA A 280 18.02 14.74 -18.59
C ALA A 280 17.15 14.62 -19.85
N ARG A 281 15.82 14.75 -19.73
CA ARG A 281 14.89 14.78 -20.86
C ARG A 281 14.32 16.18 -21.09
N TRP A 282 13.99 16.48 -22.33
CA TRP A 282 13.39 17.72 -22.81
C TRP A 282 11.89 17.57 -22.97
N TYR A 283 11.16 18.40 -22.23
CA TYR A 283 9.72 18.45 -22.19
C TYR A 283 9.22 19.63 -23.04
N PRO A 284 8.54 19.38 -24.17
CA PRO A 284 8.09 20.43 -25.06
C PRO A 284 6.74 21.01 -24.63
N TYR A 285 6.64 22.34 -24.68
CA TYR A 285 5.46 23.12 -24.33
C TYR A 285 5.09 24.06 -25.48
N LEU A 286 3.79 24.24 -25.68
CA LEU A 286 3.21 25.25 -26.56
C LEU A 286 2.51 26.31 -25.74
N GLN A 287 2.62 27.56 -26.17
CA GLN A 287 1.84 28.66 -25.64
C GLN A 287 0.42 28.58 -26.21
N ASP A 288 -0.61 28.95 -25.46
CA ASP A 288 -1.95 29.22 -25.99
C ASP A 288 -2.13 30.71 -26.30
N ASP A 289 -3.32 31.08 -26.77
CA ASP A 289 -3.67 32.46 -27.13
C ASP A 289 -3.72 33.39 -25.89
N ASP A 290 -3.98 32.82 -24.71
CA ASP A 290 -3.97 33.52 -23.43
C ASP A 290 -2.55 33.66 -22.83
N GLY A 291 -1.53 33.15 -23.52
CA GLY A 291 -0.14 33.23 -23.12
C GLY A 291 0.32 32.15 -22.13
N ALA A 292 -0.53 31.17 -21.80
CA ALA A 292 -0.23 30.07 -20.90
C ALA A 292 0.52 28.93 -21.60
N TRP A 293 1.46 28.32 -20.88
CA TRP A 293 2.28 27.23 -21.40
C TRP A 293 1.70 25.84 -21.08
N TRP A 294 1.40 25.08 -22.12
CA TRP A 294 0.84 23.74 -22.07
C TRP A 294 1.83 22.67 -22.52
N PRO A 295 2.02 21.58 -21.76
CA PRO A 295 2.77 20.42 -22.23
C PRO A 295 2.16 19.91 -23.53
N ALA A 296 2.96 19.68 -24.57
CA ALA A 296 2.44 19.47 -25.93
C ALA A 296 2.77 18.09 -26.53
N ALA A 297 3.88 17.49 -26.15
CA ALA A 297 4.30 16.16 -26.61
C ALA A 297 5.11 15.41 -25.53
N PRO A 298 5.30 14.09 -25.66
CA PRO A 298 6.15 13.31 -24.76
C PRO A 298 7.57 13.88 -24.66
N ALA A 299 8.23 13.64 -23.52
CA ALA A 299 9.60 14.09 -23.33
C ALA A 299 10.59 13.27 -24.18
N ASP A 300 11.68 13.90 -24.64
CA ASP A 300 12.74 13.24 -25.42
C ASP A 300 14.11 13.48 -24.80
N THR A 301 15.07 12.60 -25.00
CA THR A 301 16.46 12.82 -24.59
C THR A 301 17.17 13.84 -25.48
N ASP A 302 16.78 13.95 -26.75
CA ASP A 302 17.33 14.91 -27.70
C ASP A 302 16.48 16.20 -27.75
N PRO A 303 17.07 17.38 -27.49
CA PRO A 303 16.35 18.65 -27.59
C PRO A 303 15.82 18.93 -29.01
N VAL A 304 16.49 18.46 -30.05
CA VAL A 304 16.08 18.67 -31.44
C VAL A 304 14.86 17.83 -31.79
N ALA A 305 14.84 16.55 -31.41
CA ALA A 305 13.65 15.72 -31.50
C ALA A 305 12.45 16.32 -30.74
N ALA A 306 12.68 16.79 -29.51
CA ALA A 306 11.64 17.46 -28.73
C ALA A 306 11.10 18.72 -29.41
N LEU A 307 11.96 19.56 -30.01
CA LEU A 307 11.54 20.73 -30.79
C LEU A 307 10.69 20.32 -31.99
N THR A 308 11.18 19.34 -32.75
CA THR A 308 10.57 18.91 -34.02
C THR A 308 9.16 18.36 -33.79
N SER A 309 8.95 17.65 -32.67
CA SER A 309 7.65 17.08 -32.28
C SER A 309 6.52 18.12 -32.14
N VAL A 310 6.86 19.36 -31.79
CA VAL A 310 5.89 20.45 -31.61
C VAL A 310 5.96 21.51 -32.70
N TRP A 311 7.04 21.55 -33.48
CA TRP A 311 7.19 22.47 -34.60
C TRP A 311 6.09 22.26 -35.65
N GLN A 312 5.84 21.01 -36.02
CA GLN A 312 4.84 20.64 -37.03
C GLN A 312 3.40 20.96 -36.60
N GLN A 313 3.13 21.03 -35.29
CA GLN A 313 1.80 21.34 -34.75
C GLN A 313 1.44 22.84 -34.85
N ARG A 314 2.44 23.69 -35.11
CA ARG A 314 2.32 25.16 -35.18
C ARG A 314 2.38 25.70 -36.61
N SER A 315 2.81 24.91 -37.58
CA SER A 315 2.80 25.32 -38.98
C SER A 315 1.35 25.52 -39.42
N PRO A 316 0.92 26.74 -39.79
CA PRO A 316 -0.37 26.92 -40.44
C PRO A 316 -0.34 26.13 -41.76
N THR A 317 -1.44 25.45 -42.05
CA THR A 317 -1.71 24.91 -43.40
C THR A 317 -1.95 26.06 -44.36
#